data_AF-A0A8T7IZM3-F1
#
_entry.id   AF-A0A8T7IZM3-F1
#
_cell.length_a   1.000
_cell.length_b   1.000
_cell.length_c   1.000
_cell.angle_alpha   90.00
_cell.angle_beta   90.00
_cell.angle_gamma   90.00
#
_symmetry.space_group_name_H-M   'P 1'
#
loop_
_entity.id
_entity.type
_entity.pdbx_description
1 polymer ?
#
loop_
_entity_poly.entity_id
_entity_poly.type
_entity_poly.pdbx_seq_one_letter_code
_entity_poly.pdbx_strand_id
1 'polypeptide(L)'
;MNTYQIKQLSLKWGAIATLLAAIAFVLNWYVLEGGLQGYKIIVFPGNCFLALFTEELDFNVKFVLLLIGQFIVTALFTFLTVFIERKFDTNLFKKR
;
A
#
# COMPACT_ATOMS: atom_id res chain seq x y z
N MET A 1 -18.69 11.69 3.59
CA MET A 1 -18.61 10.57 2.62
C MET A 1 -19.50 9.44 3.07
N ASN A 2 -20.11 8.66 2.20
CA ASN A 2 -20.76 7.40 2.60
C ASN A 2 -19.71 6.26 2.64
N THR A 3 -20.06 5.10 3.22
CA THR A 3 -19.13 3.96 3.34
C THR A 3 -18.66 3.43 1.97
N TYR A 4 -19.51 3.51 0.95
CA TYR A 4 -19.17 3.10 -0.42
C TYR A 4 -18.07 3.96 -1.02
N GLN A 5 -18.13 5.28 -0.84
CA GLN A 5 -17.11 6.22 -1.30
C GLN A 5 -15.77 5.98 -0.62
N ILE A 6 -15.75 5.63 0.67
CA ILE A 6 -14.51 5.29 1.39
C ILE A 6 -13.88 4.04 0.79
N LYS A 7 -14.69 2.99 0.54
CA LYS A 7 -14.21 1.76 -0.10
C LYS A 7 -13.68 2.02 -1.51
N GLN A 8 -14.36 2.83 -2.31
CA GLN A 8 -13.88 3.19 -3.65
C GLN A 8 -12.56 3.97 -3.59
N LEU A 9 -12.45 4.92 -2.66
CA LEU A 9 -11.22 5.70 -2.46
C LEU A 9 -10.06 4.80 -2.04
N SER A 10 -10.28 3.88 -1.09
CA SER A 10 -9.25 2.98 -0.61
C SER A 10 -8.76 2.01 -1.70
N LEU A 11 -9.67 1.49 -2.52
CA LEU A 11 -9.30 0.64 -3.67
C LEU A 11 -8.51 1.40 -4.73
N LYS A 12 -8.88 2.66 -5.02
CA LYS A 12 -8.15 3.51 -5.96
C LYS A 12 -6.72 3.79 -5.47
N TRP A 13 -6.56 4.16 -4.21
CA TRP A 13 -5.23 4.40 -3.64
C TRP A 13 -4.38 3.13 -3.58
N GLY A 14 -4.98 1.98 -3.24
CA GLY A 14 -4.31 0.69 -3.33
C GLY A 14 -3.80 0.42 -4.74
N ALA A 15 -4.65 0.58 -5.76
CA ALA A 15 -4.26 0.34 -7.15
C ALA A 15 -3.13 1.29 -7.62
N ILE A 16 -3.20 2.58 -7.29
CA ILE A 16 -2.16 3.57 -7.62
C ILE A 16 -0.83 3.18 -6.95
N ALA A 17 -0.86 2.84 -5.66
CA ALA A 17 0.34 2.44 -4.93
C ALA A 17 0.97 1.16 -5.50
N THR A 18 0.15 0.18 -5.90
CA THR A 18 0.62 -1.04 -6.56
C THR A 18 1.27 -0.76 -7.90
N LEU A 19 0.71 0.13 -8.73
CA LEU A 19 1.32 0.52 -10.01
C LEU A 19 2.68 1.19 -9.80
N LEU A 20 2.78 2.10 -8.82
CA LEU A 20 4.04 2.75 -8.47
C LEU A 20 5.07 1.74 -7.97
N ALA A 21 4.66 0.79 -7.13
CA ALA A 21 5.54 -0.27 -6.64
C ALA A 21 6.00 -1.20 -7.77
N ALA A 22 5.12 -1.53 -8.73
CA ALA A 22 5.48 -2.34 -9.89
C ALA A 22 6.59 -1.68 -10.71
N ILE A 23 6.42 -0.39 -11.03
CA ILE A 23 7.41 0.40 -11.76
C ILE A 23 8.72 0.48 -10.97
N ALA A 24 8.65 0.83 -9.68
CA ALA A 24 9.82 0.97 -8.83
C ALA A 24 10.59 -0.35 -8.68
N PHE A 25 9.89 -1.49 -8.55
CA PHE A 25 10.49 -2.82 -8.44
C PHE A 25 11.23 -3.23 -9.70
N VAL A 26 10.57 -3.09 -10.86
CA VAL A 26 11.17 -3.46 -12.15
C VAL A 26 12.39 -2.58 -12.44
N LEU A 27 12.30 -1.27 -12.22
CA LEU A 27 13.43 -0.35 -12.39
C LEU A 27 14.57 -0.67 -11.42
N ASN A 28 14.25 -0.87 -10.15
CA ASN A 28 15.26 -1.18 -9.14
C ASN A 28 15.98 -2.49 -9.45
N TRP A 29 15.28 -3.50 -9.96
CA TRP A 29 15.88 -4.81 -10.22
C TRP A 29 16.64 -4.89 -11.55
N TYR A 30 16.04 -4.44 -12.64
CA TYR A 30 16.61 -4.65 -13.98
C TYR A 30 17.51 -3.50 -14.46
N VAL A 31 17.29 -2.28 -13.98
CA VAL A 31 17.99 -1.09 -14.51
C VAL A 31 19.03 -0.56 -13.54
N LEU A 32 18.71 -0.58 -12.24
CA LEU A 32 19.52 0.10 -11.22
C LEU A 32 20.21 -0.86 -10.25
N GLU A 33 20.09 -2.17 -10.45
CA GLU A 33 20.76 -3.22 -9.65
C GLU A 33 20.64 -3.02 -8.13
N GLY A 34 19.48 -2.54 -7.66
CA GLY A 34 19.22 -2.27 -6.24
C GLY A 34 19.49 -0.82 -5.79
N GLY A 35 19.95 0.05 -6.69
CA GLY A 35 20.39 1.42 -6.42
C GLY A 35 19.29 2.49 -6.47
N LEU A 36 18.01 2.14 -6.61
CA LEU A 36 16.95 3.14 -6.70
C LEU A 36 16.76 3.87 -5.36
N GLN A 37 17.12 5.14 -5.31
CA GLN A 37 16.92 5.98 -4.14
C GLN A 37 15.42 6.13 -3.83
N GLY A 38 15.05 5.98 -2.55
CA GLY A 38 13.65 6.02 -2.13
C GLY A 38 12.85 4.75 -2.40
N TYR A 39 13.43 3.73 -3.04
CA TYR A 39 12.76 2.44 -3.31
C TYR A 39 12.11 1.85 -2.06
N LYS A 40 12.86 1.77 -0.96
CA LYS A 40 12.37 1.23 0.32
C LYS A 40 11.13 1.95 0.85
N ILE A 41 10.96 3.23 0.55
CA ILE A 41 9.80 4.03 0.96
C ILE A 41 8.61 3.72 0.05
N ILE A 42 8.83 3.72 -1.27
CA ILE A 42 7.78 3.47 -2.27
C ILE A 42 7.15 2.09 -2.05
N VAL A 43 7.97 1.06 -1.85
CA VAL A 43 7.51 -0.33 -1.70
C VAL A 43 7.33 -0.74 -0.23
N PHE A 44 7.40 0.20 0.72
CA PHE A 44 7.29 -0.10 2.16
C PHE A 44 6.03 -0.89 2.51
N PRO A 45 4.81 -0.53 2.05
CA PRO A 45 3.61 -1.31 2.35
C PRO A 45 3.70 -2.77 1.88
N GLY A 46 4.24 -2.99 0.67
CA GLY A 46 4.49 -4.33 0.14
C GLY A 46 5.55 -5.09 0.93
N ASN A 47 6.61 -4.41 1.39
CA ASN A 47 7.63 -5.02 2.25
C ASN A 47 7.07 -5.47 3.60
N CYS A 48 6.10 -4.75 4.19
CA CYS A 48 5.43 -5.18 5.41
C CYS A 48 4.73 -6.53 5.24
N PHE A 49 4.15 -6.77 4.06
CA PHE A 49 3.53 -8.06 3.74
C PHE A 49 4.57 -9.14 3.43
N LEU A 50 5.61 -8.80 2.66
CA LEU A 50 6.72 -9.71 2.36
C LEU A 50 7.45 -10.18 3.62
N ALA A 51 7.53 -9.36 4.67
CA ALA A 51 8.17 -9.72 5.94
C ALA A 51 7.50 -10.92 6.66
N LEU A 52 6.30 -11.32 6.23
CA LEU A 52 5.63 -12.53 6.71
C LEU A 52 6.15 -13.81 6.03
N PHE A 53 6.96 -13.67 4.98
CA PHE A 53 7.50 -14.76 4.17
C PHE A 53 9.03 -14.83 4.33
N THR A 54 9.62 -15.92 3.85
CA THR A 54 11.08 -16.08 3.81
C THR A 54 11.74 -15.00 2.94
N GLU A 55 12.97 -14.60 3.28
CA GLU A 55 13.72 -13.59 2.53
C GLU A 55 14.27 -14.13 1.19
N GLU A 56 14.48 -15.44 1.11
CA GLU A 56 14.98 -16.16 -0.07
C GLU A 56 13.82 -16.53 -1.01
N LEU A 57 13.29 -15.53 -1.71
CA LEU A 57 12.27 -15.72 -2.73
C LEU A 57 12.81 -15.40 -4.11
N ASP A 58 12.47 -16.25 -5.07
CA ASP A 58 12.67 -15.98 -6.50
C ASP A 58 12.00 -14.68 -6.91
N PHE A 59 12.58 -14.01 -7.90
CA PHE A 59 12.13 -12.72 -8.41
C PHE A 59 10.62 -12.66 -8.65
N ASN A 60 10.07 -13.62 -9.40
CA ASN A 60 8.66 -13.62 -9.77
C ASN A 60 7.74 -13.72 -8.55
N VAL A 61 8.09 -14.60 -7.60
CA VAL A 61 7.31 -14.81 -6.38
C VAL A 61 7.38 -13.56 -5.51
N LYS A 62 8.59 -13.00 -5.33
CA LYS A 62 8.81 -11.77 -4.58
C LYS A 62 8.05 -10.59 -5.19
N PHE A 63 8.03 -10.48 -6.51
CA PHE A 63 7.31 -9.44 -7.23
C PHE A 63 5.79 -9.54 -6.99
N VAL A 64 5.21 -10.72 -7.21
CA VAL A 64 3.76 -10.93 -7.02
C VAL A 64 3.35 -10.66 -5.57
N LEU A 65 4.10 -11.19 -4.60
CA LEU A 65 3.84 -10.97 -3.18
C LEU A 65 3.98 -9.49 -2.79
N LEU A 66 4.98 -8.79 -3.33
CA LEU A 66 5.14 -7.36 -3.11
C LEU A 66 3.91 -6.60 -3.61
N LEU A 67 3.42 -6.89 -4.82
CA LEU A 67 2.28 -6.18 -5.41
C LEU A 67 0.98 -6.43 -4.63
N ILE A 68 0.75 -7.69 -4.22
CA ILE A 68 -0.39 -8.07 -3.38
C ILE A 68 -0.30 -7.33 -2.04
N GLY A 69 0.87 -7.36 -1.41
CA GLY A 69 1.13 -6.67 -0.15
C GLY A 69 0.89 -5.17 -0.27
N GLN A 70 1.45 -4.55 -1.31
CA GLN A 70 1.32 -3.13 -1.57
C GLN A 70 -0.16 -2.75 -1.69
N PHE A 71 -0.94 -3.53 -2.44
CA PHE A 71 -2.36 -3.27 -2.62
C PHE A 71 -3.13 -3.38 -1.29
N ILE A 72 -2.99 -4.51 -0.61
CA ILE A 72 -3.78 -4.83 0.59
C ILE A 72 -3.45 -3.86 1.71
N VAL A 73 -2.16 -3.65 2.00
CA VAL A 73 -1.73 -2.81 3.11
C VAL A 73 -2.14 -1.36 2.87
N THR A 74 -1.91 -0.82 1.66
CA THR A 74 -2.32 0.55 1.35
C THR A 74 -3.84 0.71 1.37
N ALA A 75 -4.60 -0.20 0.77
CA ALA A 75 -6.07 -0.10 0.77
C ALA A 75 -6.65 -0.18 2.19
N LEU A 76 -6.18 -1.11 3.02
CA LEU A 76 -6.61 -1.21 4.41
C LEU A 76 -6.24 0.03 5.21
N PHE A 77 -5.00 0.53 5.05
CA PHE A 77 -4.54 1.71 5.74
C PHE A 77 -5.40 2.94 5.38
N THR A 78 -5.63 3.20 4.09
CA THR A 78 -6.49 4.31 3.63
C THR A 78 -7.94 4.15 4.12
N PHE A 79 -8.47 2.93 4.15
CA PHE A 79 -9.81 2.70 4.69
C PHE A 79 -9.88 3.05 6.17
N LEU A 80 -8.91 2.58 6.97
CA LEU A 80 -8.86 2.81 8.40
C LEU A 80 -8.69 4.29 8.75
N THR A 81 -7.78 5.01 8.09
CA THR A 81 -7.55 6.44 8.37
C THR A 81 -8.81 7.26 8.13
N VAL A 82 -9.43 7.12 6.96
CA VAL A 82 -10.65 7.86 6.60
C VAL A 82 -11.84 7.44 7.47
N PHE A 83 -11.93 6.16 7.84
CA PHE A 83 -12.99 5.69 8.74
C PHE A 83 -12.86 6.29 10.15
N ILE A 84 -11.64 6.36 10.68
CA ILE A 84 -11.33 6.94 11.98
C ILE A 84 -11.63 8.44 11.99
N GLU A 85 -11.15 9.18 11.00
CA GLU A 85 -11.41 10.63 10.84
C GLU A 85 -12.90 10.93 10.90
N ARG A 86 -13.71 10.19 10.13
CA ARG A 86 -15.17 10.35 10.15
C ARG A 86 -15.81 10.06 11.51
N LYS A 87 -15.30 9.06 12.23
CA LYS A 87 -15.81 8.71 13.56
C LYS A 87 -15.49 9.82 14.55
N PHE A 88 -14.30 10.40 14.48
CA PHE A 88 -13.90 11.55 15.31
C PHE A 88 -14.76 12.78 15.02
N ASP A 89 -14.96 13.13 13.75
CA ASP A 89 -15.82 14.27 13.36
C ASP A 89 -17.24 14.11 13.90
N THR A 90 -17.83 12.93 13.75
CA THR A 90 -19.20 12.66 14.22
C THR A 90 -19.32 12.81 15.74
N ASN A 91 -18.31 12.35 16.49
CA ASN A 91 -18.30 12.46 17.95
C ASN A 91 -18.13 13.92 18.43
N LEU A 92 -17.37 14.74 17.70
CA LEU A 92 -17.20 16.17 18.00
C LEU A 92 -18.51 16.95 17.87
N PHE A 93 -19.29 16.71 16.81
CA PHE A 93 -20.58 17.37 16.62
C PHE A 93 -21.65 16.93 17.61
N LYS A 94 -21.62 15.70 18.10
CA LYS A 94 -22.59 15.20 19.10
C LYS A 94 -22.35 15.76 20.51
N LYS A 95 -21.17 16.32 20.78
CA LYS A 95 -20.77 16.83 22.11
C LYS A 95 -21.05 18.34 22.29
N ARG A 96 -21.45 19.05 21.23
CA ARG A 96 -21.92 20.45 21.29
C ARG A 96 -23.43 20.49 21.24
#